data_AF-A0A535WS04-F1
#
_entry.id   AF-A0A535WS04-F1
#
_cell.length_a   1.000
_cell.length_b   1.000
_cell.length_c   1.000
_cell.angle_alpha   90.00
_cell.angle_beta   90.00
_cell.angle_gamma   90.00
#
_symmetry.space_group_name_H-M   'P 1'
#
loop_
_entity.id
_entity.type
_entity.pdbx_description
1 polymer ?
#
loop_
_entity_poly.entity_id
_entity_poly.type
_entity_poly.pdbx_seq_one_letter_code
_entity_poly.pdbx_strand_id
1 'polypeptide(L)'
;MVSNPVRPLPALPAELRAHLPAELRGLRRDGVRLMVVDRAAQSIRHSRFIELGSFLRRPDGWAAPARQDGGMSDGPKRLAGTVAMVTGASRGLGRALAIAFAREGAALALCARGIPALDEVANAVAGLGADVHEPGSAETPSAGRSFSWELLFELRRHGVQLADIVLHTGLSSLQDDAVDAEHPLFEEWFGVTANAAEAVNRAPRVIAVGTTVVRALETAAGRDGQVSATEGWTRLRLEAGSPLRVVDGLLTGFHEPQASHFDLLRAFLHEPLLERAYREAMTARYLWHEFGDLCLIL
;
A
#
# COMPACT_ATOMS: atom_id res chain seq x y z
N MET A 1 -41.28 7.13 5.07
CA MET A 1 -40.24 6.45 5.86
C MET A 1 -39.28 7.52 6.34
N VAL A 2 -39.29 7.82 7.63
CA VAL A 2 -38.40 8.82 8.23
C VAL A 2 -37.00 8.23 8.23
N SER A 3 -36.07 8.85 7.49
CA SER A 3 -34.65 8.51 7.54
C SER A 3 -34.19 8.69 8.98
N ASN A 4 -33.83 7.59 9.64
CA ASN A 4 -33.21 7.64 10.95
C ASN A 4 -31.92 8.48 10.81
N PRO A 5 -31.68 9.54 11.60
CA PRO A 5 -30.48 10.32 11.48
C PRO A 5 -29.27 9.40 11.72
N VAL A 6 -28.38 9.31 10.74
CA VAL A 6 -27.11 8.60 10.84
C VAL A 6 -26.39 9.16 12.07
N ARG A 7 -26.22 8.33 13.11
CA ARG A 7 -25.43 8.76 14.27
C ARG A 7 -23.99 8.86 13.80
N PRO A 8 -23.31 10.00 14.06
CA PRO A 8 -21.90 10.10 13.73
C PRO A 8 -21.13 8.96 14.40
N LEU A 9 -20.20 8.38 13.65
CA LEU A 9 -19.26 7.40 14.18
C LEU A 9 -18.54 8.02 15.40
N PRO A 10 -18.50 7.31 16.55
CA PRO A 10 -17.75 7.81 17.69
C PRO A 10 -16.25 7.84 17.35
N ALA A 11 -15.51 8.72 18.04
CA ALA A 11 -14.06 8.73 17.97
C ALA A 11 -13.47 7.36 18.33
N LEU A 12 -12.33 7.02 17.72
CA LEU A 12 -11.64 5.78 18.04
C LEU A 12 -11.10 5.83 19.48
N PRO A 13 -11.26 4.77 20.29
CA PRO A 13 -10.80 4.79 21.68
C PRO A 13 -9.28 4.96 21.78
N ALA A 14 -8.82 5.92 22.58
CA ALA A 14 -7.40 6.24 22.72
C ALA A 14 -6.56 5.05 23.21
N GLU A 15 -7.13 4.19 24.06
CA GLU A 15 -6.49 2.97 24.55
C GLU A 15 -6.28 1.88 23.50
N LEU A 16 -6.89 2.03 22.31
CA LEU A 16 -6.69 1.15 21.16
C LEU A 16 -5.68 1.73 20.16
N ARG A 17 -5.10 2.92 20.42
CA ARG A 17 -4.07 3.50 19.56
C ARG A 17 -2.78 2.69 19.68
N ALA A 18 -2.28 2.16 18.56
CA ALA A 18 -1.03 1.43 18.56
C ALA A 18 0.16 2.39 18.61
N HIS A 19 0.85 2.43 19.75
CA HIS A 19 2.08 3.21 19.93
C HIS A 19 3.35 2.43 19.57
N LEU A 20 3.24 1.10 19.47
CA LEU A 20 4.35 0.21 19.18
C LEU A 20 4.01 -0.72 18.00
N PRO A 21 4.98 -0.98 17.12
CA PRO A 21 4.81 -1.94 16.05
C PRO A 21 4.64 -3.36 16.60
N ALA A 22 4.06 -4.23 15.77
CA ALA A 22 3.75 -5.62 16.11
C ALA A 22 4.94 -6.37 16.71
N GLU A 23 6.14 -6.15 16.18
CA GLU A 23 7.37 -6.80 16.64
C GLU A 23 7.71 -6.45 18.11
N LEU A 24 7.49 -5.20 18.51
CA LEU A 24 7.70 -4.76 19.90
C LEU A 24 6.54 -5.13 20.83
N ARG A 25 5.41 -5.59 20.26
CA ARG A 25 4.27 -6.16 20.98
C ARG A 25 4.34 -7.69 21.08
N GLY A 26 5.44 -8.32 20.63
CA GLY A 26 5.64 -9.77 20.68
C GLY A 26 4.99 -10.56 19.54
N LEU A 27 4.63 -9.89 18.44
CA LEU A 27 4.04 -10.50 17.25
C LEU A 27 5.04 -10.47 16.09
N ARG A 28 4.87 -11.36 15.12
CA ARG A 28 5.45 -11.13 13.78
C ARG A 28 4.77 -9.91 13.15
N ARG A 29 5.45 -9.20 12.25
CA ARG A 29 4.84 -8.07 11.52
C ARG A 29 3.60 -8.44 10.72
N ASP A 30 3.58 -9.64 10.16
CA ASP A 30 2.44 -10.22 9.45
C ASP A 30 1.42 -10.89 10.38
N GLY A 31 1.67 -10.87 11.69
CA GLY A 31 0.80 -11.43 12.73
C GLY A 31 -0.30 -10.48 13.22
N VAL A 32 -0.36 -9.25 12.69
CA VAL A 32 -1.43 -8.29 13.01
C VAL A 32 -2.79 -8.80 12.53
N ARG A 33 -3.86 -8.20 13.06
CA ARG A 33 -5.22 -8.56 12.66
C ARG A 33 -5.54 -7.96 11.30
N LEU A 34 -6.43 -8.65 10.60
CA LEU A 34 -7.03 -8.18 9.37
C LEU A 34 -8.55 -8.20 9.53
N MET A 35 -9.20 -7.08 9.28
CA MET A 35 -10.63 -7.03 8.99
C MET A 35 -10.80 -7.09 7.48
N VAL A 36 -11.68 -7.94 6.97
CA VAL A 36 -12.01 -8.01 5.54
C VAL A 36 -13.44 -7.58 5.37
N VAL A 37 -13.65 -6.48 4.64
CA VAL A 37 -14.96 -5.94 4.31
C VAL A 37 -15.23 -6.22 2.84
N ASP A 38 -16.23 -7.06 2.57
CA ASP A 38 -16.67 -7.38 1.21
C ASP A 38 -17.90 -6.54 0.87
N ARG A 39 -17.73 -5.63 -0.09
CA ARG A 39 -18.78 -4.68 -0.50
C ARG A 39 -19.90 -5.36 -1.26
N ALA A 40 -19.58 -6.34 -2.12
CA ALA A 40 -20.59 -7.03 -2.91
C ALA A 40 -21.46 -7.93 -2.00
N ALA A 41 -20.83 -8.66 -1.09
CA ALA A 41 -21.50 -9.55 -0.15
C ALA A 41 -22.06 -8.84 1.09
N GLN A 42 -21.75 -7.55 1.28
CA GLN A 42 -22.16 -6.78 2.46
C GLN A 42 -21.75 -7.47 3.76
N SER A 43 -20.52 -8.00 3.80
CA SER A 43 -20.05 -8.85 4.90
C SER A 43 -18.74 -8.34 5.51
N ILE A 44 -18.55 -8.65 6.79
CA ILE A 44 -17.33 -8.32 7.55
C ILE A 44 -16.79 -9.64 8.08
N ARG A 45 -15.48 -9.86 7.91
CA ARG A 45 -14.76 -11.04 8.40
C ARG A 45 -13.55 -10.62 9.21
N HIS A 46 -13.29 -11.33 10.30
CA HIS A 46 -12.10 -11.18 11.10
C HIS A 46 -11.09 -12.27 10.77
N SER A 47 -9.84 -11.88 10.52
CA SER A 47 -8.77 -12.76 10.09
C SER A 47 -7.42 -12.23 10.61
N ARG A 48 -6.32 -12.83 10.16
CA ARG A 48 -4.94 -12.41 10.40
C ARG A 48 -4.31 -11.95 9.10
N PHE A 49 -3.40 -10.99 9.17
CA PHE A 49 -2.76 -10.45 7.97
C PHE A 49 -1.96 -11.50 7.19
N ILE A 50 -1.38 -12.48 7.88
CA ILE A 50 -0.76 -13.66 7.27
C ILE A 50 -1.69 -14.48 6.36
N GLU A 51 -3.02 -14.34 6.50
CA GLU A 51 -4.02 -15.02 5.66
C GLU A 51 -4.45 -14.18 4.44
N LEU A 52 -3.81 -13.02 4.21
CA LEU A 52 -4.15 -12.09 3.12
C LEU A 52 -4.28 -12.80 1.77
N GLY A 53 -3.36 -13.72 1.45
CA GLY A 53 -3.37 -14.46 0.20
C GLY A 53 -4.67 -15.20 -0.08
N SER A 54 -5.39 -15.64 0.95
CA SER A 54 -6.66 -16.34 0.81
C SER A 54 -7.78 -15.48 0.21
N PHE A 55 -7.73 -14.17 0.40
CA PHE A 55 -8.71 -13.20 -0.10
C PHE A 55 -8.33 -12.62 -1.48
N LEU A 56 -7.05 -12.74 -1.84
CA LEU A 56 -6.52 -12.23 -3.11
C LEU A 56 -6.55 -13.27 -4.24
N ARG A 57 -6.90 -14.53 -3.93
CA ARG A 57 -7.04 -15.60 -4.92
C ARG A 57 -8.07 -15.25 -6.01
N ARG A 58 -7.77 -15.69 -7.23
CA ARG A 58 -8.66 -15.57 -8.40
C ARG A 58 -9.90 -16.44 -8.20
N PRO A 59 -11.07 -16.07 -8.76
CA PRO A 59 -12.17 -17.00 -8.96
C PRO A 59 -11.72 -18.18 -9.84
N ASP A 60 -12.29 -19.37 -9.62
CA ASP A 60 -12.01 -20.55 -10.43
C ASP A 60 -12.32 -20.29 -11.92
N GLY A 61 -11.42 -20.73 -12.82
CA GLY A 61 -11.62 -20.68 -14.28
C GLY A 61 -10.83 -19.64 -15.07
N TRP A 62 -10.02 -18.78 -14.42
CA TRP A 62 -9.19 -17.79 -15.11
C TRP A 62 -7.78 -18.32 -15.43
N ALA A 63 -7.46 -18.51 -16.72
CA ALA A 63 -6.12 -18.85 -17.18
C ALA A 63 -5.17 -17.64 -17.08
N ALA A 64 -3.97 -17.82 -16.50
CA ALA A 64 -2.93 -16.80 -16.55
C ALA A 64 -2.46 -16.59 -18.01
N PRO A 65 -2.18 -15.34 -18.45
CA PRO A 65 -1.52 -15.15 -19.74
C PRO A 65 -0.14 -15.82 -19.73
N ALA A 66 0.19 -16.50 -20.82
CA ALA A 66 1.48 -17.14 -21.01
C ALA A 66 2.61 -16.09 -20.95
N ARG A 67 3.65 -16.38 -20.16
CA ARG A 67 4.90 -15.60 -20.16
C ARG A 67 5.57 -15.72 -21.52
N GLN A 68 5.96 -14.59 -22.10
CA GLN A 68 6.99 -14.59 -23.14
C GLN A 68 8.35 -14.44 -22.45
N ASP A 69 9.14 -15.51 -22.50
CA ASP A 69 10.53 -15.48 -22.07
C ASP A 69 11.39 -14.86 -23.19
N GLY A 70 11.92 -13.68 -22.94
CA GLY A 70 13.01 -13.11 -23.75
C GLY A 70 14.37 -13.61 -23.23
N GLY A 71 15.12 -14.35 -24.04
CA GLY A 71 16.54 -14.70 -23.79
C GLY A 71 17.44 -13.45 -23.85
N MET A 72 18.71 -13.42 -23.38
CA MET A 72 19.74 -14.44 -23.10
C MET A 72 20.76 -13.78 -22.13
N SER A 73 21.13 -14.38 -20.98
CA SER A 73 22.45 -14.97 -20.62
C SER A 73 23.07 -14.36 -19.34
N ASP A 74 23.00 -15.11 -18.24
CA ASP A 74 24.10 -15.59 -17.37
C ASP A 74 23.40 -16.52 -16.33
N GLY A 75 24.11 -17.42 -15.63
CA GLY A 75 23.49 -18.47 -14.77
C GLY A 75 22.31 -17.99 -13.88
N PRO A 76 21.33 -18.85 -13.52
CA PRO A 76 20.02 -18.43 -13.03
C PRO A 76 20.14 -17.50 -11.82
N LYS A 77 19.98 -16.20 -12.08
CA LYS A 77 19.99 -15.13 -11.09
C LYS A 77 18.86 -15.39 -10.09
N ARG A 78 19.22 -15.72 -8.85
CA ARG A 78 18.29 -16.28 -7.84
C ARG A 78 17.16 -15.35 -7.45
N LEU A 79 17.32 -14.05 -7.67
CA LEU A 79 16.36 -13.01 -7.31
C LEU A 79 15.78 -12.30 -8.55
N ALA A 80 15.94 -12.86 -9.75
CA ALA A 80 15.33 -12.31 -10.96
C ALA A 80 13.81 -12.12 -10.80
N GLY A 81 13.32 -10.93 -11.17
CA GLY A 81 11.93 -10.55 -11.00
C GLY A 81 11.53 -10.16 -9.56
N THR A 82 12.48 -10.06 -8.63
CA THR A 82 12.26 -9.62 -7.24
C THR A 82 12.68 -8.17 -7.05
N VAL A 83 11.89 -7.40 -6.29
CA VAL A 83 12.27 -6.04 -5.85
C VAL A 83 12.74 -6.17 -4.40
N ALA A 84 13.98 -5.79 -4.11
CA ALA A 84 14.54 -5.76 -2.77
C ALA A 84 14.68 -4.32 -2.28
N MET A 85 14.01 -4.01 -1.16
CA MET A 85 14.13 -2.71 -0.50
C MET A 85 15.32 -2.75 0.46
N VAL A 86 16.24 -1.80 0.32
CA VAL A 86 17.42 -1.68 1.17
C VAL A 86 17.40 -0.36 1.92
N THR A 87 17.16 -0.44 3.22
CA THR A 87 17.20 0.72 4.12
C THR A 87 18.63 0.97 4.61
N GLY A 88 19.00 2.24 4.78
CA GLY A 88 20.40 2.60 5.04
C GLY A 88 21.34 2.26 3.88
N ALA A 89 20.84 2.26 2.64
CA ALA A 89 21.57 1.78 1.46
C ALA A 89 22.82 2.60 1.10
N SER A 90 22.95 3.83 1.58
CA SER A 90 24.01 4.75 1.15
C SER A 90 25.43 4.36 1.60
N ARG A 91 25.60 3.46 2.59
CA ARG A 91 26.93 3.07 3.10
C ARG A 91 26.92 1.75 3.88
N GLY A 92 28.12 1.26 4.21
CA GLY A 92 28.32 0.09 5.08
C GLY A 92 27.63 -1.17 4.57
N LEU A 93 26.98 -1.91 5.48
CA LEU A 93 26.27 -3.15 5.14
C LEU A 93 25.10 -2.91 4.17
N GLY A 94 24.36 -1.80 4.29
CA GLY A 94 23.24 -1.50 3.38
C GLY A 94 23.69 -1.40 1.93
N ARG A 95 24.78 -0.66 1.67
CA ARG A 95 25.40 -0.58 0.35
C ARG A 95 25.84 -1.95 -0.17
N ALA A 96 26.47 -2.76 0.69
CA ALA A 96 26.95 -4.09 0.31
C ALA A 96 25.79 -5.04 -0.04
N LEU A 97 24.68 -4.98 0.69
CA LEU A 97 23.46 -5.75 0.42
C LEU A 97 22.78 -5.33 -0.88
N ALA A 98 22.68 -4.03 -1.16
CA ALA A 98 22.17 -3.52 -2.43
C ALA A 98 22.97 -4.09 -3.61
N ILE A 99 24.31 -4.02 -3.54
CA ILE A 99 25.18 -4.57 -4.58
C ILE A 99 25.03 -6.10 -4.71
N ALA A 100 24.90 -6.82 -3.60
CA ALA A 100 24.71 -8.27 -3.63
C ALA A 100 23.36 -8.65 -4.26
N PHE A 101 22.27 -7.99 -3.89
CA PHE A 101 20.95 -8.23 -4.47
C PHE A 101 20.89 -7.86 -5.95
N ALA A 102 21.53 -6.77 -6.38
CA ALA A 102 21.67 -6.42 -7.78
C ALA A 102 22.33 -7.53 -8.61
N ARG A 103 23.43 -8.10 -8.10
CA ARG A 103 24.16 -9.19 -8.78
C ARG A 103 23.30 -10.44 -8.93
N GLU A 104 22.46 -10.71 -7.94
CA GLU A 104 21.50 -11.82 -7.94
C GLU A 104 20.23 -11.52 -8.76
N GLY A 105 20.16 -10.36 -9.44
CA GLY A 105 19.09 -10.01 -10.38
C GLY A 105 17.86 -9.35 -9.78
N ALA A 106 17.93 -8.87 -8.54
CA ALA A 106 16.86 -8.09 -7.96
C ALA A 106 16.83 -6.66 -8.52
N ALA A 107 15.63 -6.13 -8.77
CA ALA A 107 15.39 -4.70 -8.78
C ALA A 107 15.50 -4.15 -7.35
N LEU A 108 15.83 -2.87 -7.18
CA LEU A 108 16.24 -2.30 -5.90
C LEU A 108 15.49 -1.01 -5.57
N ALA A 109 14.82 -0.98 -4.42
CA ALA A 109 14.31 0.26 -3.83
C ALA A 109 15.27 0.71 -2.72
N LEU A 110 16.04 1.77 -2.97
CA LEU A 110 17.09 2.22 -2.05
C LEU A 110 16.58 3.35 -1.16
N CYS A 111 16.73 3.24 0.15
CA CYS A 111 16.29 4.26 1.11
C CYS A 111 17.44 4.65 2.04
N ALA A 112 17.78 5.94 2.11
CA ALA A 112 18.74 6.49 3.07
C ALA A 112 18.58 8.01 3.23
N ARG A 113 19.08 8.57 4.34
CA ARG A 113 18.99 10.01 4.65
C ARG A 113 19.94 10.91 3.84
N GLY A 114 20.89 10.36 3.11
CA GLY A 114 21.93 11.14 2.41
C GLY A 114 21.85 10.92 0.92
N ILE A 115 21.16 11.84 0.21
CA ILE A 115 20.87 11.74 -1.23
C ILE A 115 22.13 11.54 -2.08
N PRO A 116 23.22 12.33 -1.96
CA PRO A 116 24.39 12.16 -2.81
C PRO A 116 25.04 10.76 -2.70
N ALA A 117 25.11 10.23 -1.47
CA ALA A 117 25.68 8.90 -1.23
C ALA A 117 24.70 7.77 -1.60
N LEU A 118 23.39 8.05 -1.66
CA LEU A 118 22.39 7.10 -2.14
C LEU A 118 22.43 7.01 -3.67
N ASP A 119 22.60 8.14 -4.35
CA ASP A 119 22.76 8.24 -5.80
C ASP A 119 24.01 7.50 -6.29
N GLU A 120 25.12 7.59 -5.55
CA GLU A 120 26.33 6.80 -5.85
C GLU A 120 26.06 5.29 -5.81
N VAL A 121 25.24 4.84 -4.86
CA VAL A 121 24.87 3.42 -4.75
C VAL A 121 23.90 3.04 -5.85
N ALA A 122 22.90 3.88 -6.13
CA ALA A 122 21.97 3.71 -7.23
C ALA A 122 22.70 3.55 -8.57
N ASN A 123 23.63 4.45 -8.88
CA ASN A 123 24.44 4.36 -10.09
C ASN A 123 25.30 3.08 -10.12
N ALA A 124 25.88 2.69 -8.99
CA ALA A 124 26.69 1.47 -8.91
C ALA A 124 25.87 0.19 -9.14
N VAL A 125 24.64 0.11 -8.61
CA VAL A 125 23.78 -1.06 -8.81
C VAL A 125 23.10 -1.06 -10.17
N ALA A 126 22.75 0.10 -10.73
CA ALA A 126 22.29 0.24 -12.11
C ALA A 126 23.36 -0.26 -13.11
N GLY A 127 24.64 0.05 -12.85
CA GLY A 127 25.78 -0.47 -13.62
C GLY A 127 25.94 -2.00 -13.57
N LEU A 128 25.23 -2.69 -12.66
CA LEU A 128 25.18 -4.15 -12.56
C LEU A 128 23.94 -4.75 -13.25
N GLY A 129 23.15 -3.91 -13.94
CA GLY A 129 21.91 -4.31 -14.61
C GLY A 129 20.73 -4.48 -13.66
N ALA A 130 20.81 -3.94 -12.44
CA ALA A 130 19.67 -3.87 -11.54
C ALA A 130 18.82 -2.64 -11.84
N ASP A 131 17.51 -2.80 -11.90
CA ASP A 131 16.59 -1.66 -11.90
C ASP A 131 16.66 -0.97 -10.53
N VAL A 132 16.75 0.36 -10.50
CA VAL A 132 16.89 1.13 -9.27
C VAL A 132 15.75 2.11 -9.16
N HIS A 133 14.87 1.86 -8.20
CA HIS A 133 13.76 2.75 -7.89
C HIS A 133 14.27 3.94 -7.06
N GLU A 134 13.69 5.12 -7.31
CA GLU A 134 14.04 6.38 -6.64
C GLU A 134 13.93 6.31 -5.11
N PRO A 135 14.64 7.20 -4.36
CA PRO A 135 14.57 7.22 -2.90
C PRO A 135 13.14 7.36 -2.39
N GLY A 136 12.64 6.39 -1.63
CA GLY A 136 11.26 6.41 -1.11
C GLY A 136 10.96 7.54 -0.11
N SER A 137 9.67 7.71 0.21
CA SER A 137 9.12 8.72 1.14
C SER A 137 9.84 8.79 2.50
N ALA A 138 9.83 10.00 3.10
CA ALA A 138 10.24 10.20 4.49
C ALA A 138 9.29 9.55 5.50
N GLU A 139 8.00 9.42 5.16
CA GLU A 139 7.05 8.64 5.95
C GLU A 139 7.12 7.14 5.64
N THR A 140 6.86 6.33 6.66
CA THR A 140 6.77 4.88 6.49
C THR A 140 5.43 4.51 5.86
N PRO A 141 5.37 3.62 4.84
CA PRO A 141 4.10 3.15 4.29
C PRO A 141 3.38 2.26 5.31
N SER A 142 2.53 2.87 6.14
CA SER A 142 1.90 2.22 7.31
C SER A 142 1.12 0.95 6.94
N ALA A 143 0.30 1.01 5.89
CA ALA A 143 -0.44 -0.15 5.38
C ALA A 143 0.49 -1.25 4.80
N GLY A 144 1.62 -0.85 4.23
CA GLY A 144 2.64 -1.75 3.66
C GLY A 144 3.57 -2.37 4.71
N ARG A 145 3.63 -1.81 5.92
CA ARG A 145 4.57 -2.22 6.97
C ARG A 145 4.41 -3.70 7.38
N SER A 146 3.17 -4.19 7.42
CA SER A 146 2.86 -5.53 7.91
C SER A 146 3.28 -6.64 6.96
N PHE A 147 3.66 -6.32 5.71
CA PHE A 147 4.17 -7.31 4.77
C PHE A 147 5.52 -7.85 5.24
N SER A 148 5.55 -9.15 5.48
CA SER A 148 6.79 -9.92 5.60
C SER A 148 7.27 -10.34 4.22
N TRP A 149 8.56 -10.65 4.10
CA TRP A 149 9.11 -11.19 2.86
C TRP A 149 8.45 -12.53 2.51
N GLU A 150 8.18 -13.37 3.51
CA GLU A 150 7.51 -14.65 3.37
C GLU A 150 6.11 -14.49 2.76
N LEU A 151 5.32 -13.52 3.25
CA LEU A 151 4.00 -13.23 2.71
C LEU A 151 4.08 -12.71 1.27
N LEU A 152 5.01 -11.81 0.96
CA LEU A 152 5.20 -11.30 -0.41
C LEU A 152 5.57 -12.43 -1.39
N PHE A 153 6.42 -13.37 -0.97
CA PHE A 153 6.76 -14.54 -1.78
C PHE A 153 5.57 -15.48 -1.95
N GLU A 154 4.79 -15.73 -0.91
CA GLU A 154 3.57 -16.56 -0.96
C GLU A 154 2.55 -15.97 -1.94
N LEU A 155 2.28 -14.67 -1.84
CA LEU A 155 1.39 -13.95 -2.76
C LEU A 155 1.83 -14.09 -4.22
N ARG A 156 3.12 -13.90 -4.51
CA ARG A 156 3.67 -14.09 -5.87
C ARG A 156 3.53 -15.53 -6.35
N ARG A 157 3.76 -16.52 -5.48
CA ARG A 157 3.55 -17.95 -5.81
C ARG A 157 2.09 -18.26 -6.13
N HIS A 158 1.15 -17.53 -5.53
CA HIS A 158 -0.27 -17.60 -5.83
C HIS A 158 -0.71 -16.72 -7.02
N GLY A 159 0.23 -16.15 -7.77
CA GLY A 159 -0.05 -15.40 -8.99
C GLY A 159 -0.52 -13.96 -8.76
N VAL A 160 -0.37 -13.44 -7.54
CA VAL A 160 -0.57 -12.01 -7.25
C VAL A 160 0.65 -11.25 -7.76
N GLN A 161 0.42 -10.30 -8.66
CA GLN A 161 1.45 -9.40 -9.15
C GLN A 161 1.64 -8.25 -8.16
N LEU A 162 2.89 -7.81 -8.01
CA LEU A 162 3.23 -6.65 -7.20
C LEU A 162 3.74 -5.56 -8.15
N ALA A 163 3.16 -4.38 -8.05
CA ALA A 163 3.62 -3.17 -8.73
C ALA A 163 3.87 -2.11 -7.65
N ASP A 164 5.03 -1.47 -7.70
CA ASP A 164 5.39 -0.35 -6.84
C ASP A 164 5.20 0.99 -7.57
N ILE A 165 4.90 2.02 -6.78
CA ILE A 165 4.91 3.41 -7.22
C ILE A 165 5.78 4.20 -6.23
N VAL A 166 6.32 5.32 -6.68
CA VAL A 166 7.10 6.21 -5.82
C VAL A 166 6.16 7.22 -5.18
N LEU A 167 6.34 7.45 -3.89
CA LEU A 167 5.63 8.46 -3.13
C LEU A 167 6.66 9.29 -2.37
N HIS A 168 6.51 10.61 -2.40
CA HIS A 168 7.12 11.50 -1.42
C HIS A 168 5.98 12.20 -0.69
N THR A 169 5.60 11.61 0.43
CA THR A 169 4.58 12.16 1.32
C THR A 169 5.27 13.04 2.37
N GLY A 170 4.66 14.19 2.65
CA GLY A 170 4.95 14.96 3.86
C GLY A 170 4.33 14.29 5.09
N LEU A 171 4.32 15.00 6.22
CA LEU A 171 3.56 14.56 7.39
C LEU A 171 2.07 14.51 7.02
N SER A 172 1.51 13.31 7.07
CA SER A 172 0.10 13.04 6.73
C SER A 172 -0.89 13.56 7.78
N SER A 173 -0.37 13.88 8.97
CA SER A 173 -1.03 14.56 10.09
C SER A 173 0.03 15.23 10.96
N LEU A 174 -0.27 16.41 11.48
CA LEU A 174 0.55 17.11 12.47
C LEU A 174 0.24 16.64 13.91
N GLN A 175 -0.66 15.67 14.07
CA GLN A 175 -1.19 15.18 15.34
C GLN A 175 -1.85 16.28 16.17
N ASP A 176 -2.42 17.27 15.48
CA ASP A 176 -3.19 18.37 16.05
C ASP A 176 -4.46 18.53 15.21
N ASP A 177 -5.59 18.11 15.78
CA ASP A 177 -6.89 18.09 15.09
C ASP A 177 -7.30 19.47 14.56
N ALA A 178 -6.93 20.56 15.23
CA ALA A 178 -7.28 21.91 14.81
C ALA A 178 -6.45 22.33 13.59
N VAL A 179 -5.15 22.07 13.63
CA VAL A 179 -4.24 22.40 12.52
C VAL A 179 -4.49 21.50 11.31
N ASP A 180 -4.72 20.20 11.53
CA ASP A 180 -5.05 19.25 10.47
C ASP A 180 -6.40 19.57 9.82
N ALA A 181 -7.36 20.14 10.56
CA ALA A 181 -8.62 20.61 9.99
C ALA A 181 -8.44 21.85 9.07
N GLU A 182 -7.47 22.72 9.38
CA GLU A 182 -7.11 23.90 8.55
C GLU A 182 -6.33 23.51 7.29
N HIS A 183 -5.60 22.39 7.34
CA HIS A 183 -4.84 21.80 6.22
C HIS A 183 -5.30 20.37 5.93
N PRO A 184 -6.55 20.18 5.49
CA PRO A 184 -7.17 18.86 5.52
C PRO A 184 -6.63 17.89 4.47
N LEU A 185 -5.70 18.33 3.62
CA LEU A 185 -4.96 17.52 2.66
C LEU A 185 -3.64 18.22 2.30
N PHE A 186 -2.54 17.62 2.72
CA PHE A 186 -1.22 17.97 2.19
C PHE A 186 -1.11 17.44 0.76
N GLU A 187 -0.42 18.19 -0.10
CA GLU A 187 -0.08 17.70 -1.43
C GLU A 187 0.95 16.58 -1.30
N GLU A 188 0.73 15.51 -2.04
CA GLU A 188 1.61 14.34 -2.04
C GLU A 188 2.25 14.26 -3.42
N TRP A 189 3.58 14.19 -3.47
CA TRP A 189 4.24 13.91 -4.72
C TRP A 189 4.20 12.40 -4.97
N PHE A 190 3.94 12.01 -6.21
CA PHE A 190 3.92 10.62 -6.63
C PHE A 190 4.59 10.45 -8.00
N GLY A 191 5.08 9.24 -8.25
CA GLY A 191 5.63 8.81 -9.53
C GLY A 191 5.11 7.42 -9.88
N VAL A 192 4.44 7.31 -11.04
CA VAL A 192 4.03 6.04 -11.64
C VAL A 192 4.90 5.78 -12.86
N THR A 193 5.69 4.71 -12.82
CA THR A 193 6.53 4.31 -13.95
C THR A 193 5.70 3.65 -15.06
N ALA A 194 6.26 3.55 -16.26
CA ALA A 194 5.61 2.83 -17.37
C ALA A 194 5.32 1.35 -17.04
N ASN A 195 6.25 0.68 -16.36
CA ASN A 195 6.06 -0.71 -15.93
C ASN A 195 4.92 -0.83 -14.91
N ALA A 196 4.83 0.09 -13.95
CA ALA A 196 3.75 0.10 -12.97
C ALA A 196 2.39 0.38 -13.63
N ALA A 197 2.33 1.38 -14.51
CA ALA A 197 1.12 1.70 -15.28
C ALA A 197 0.66 0.50 -16.14
N GLU A 198 1.57 -0.15 -16.86
CA GLU A 198 1.24 -1.33 -17.66
C GLU A 198 0.73 -2.49 -16.78
N ALA A 199 1.40 -2.77 -15.66
CA ALA A 199 0.98 -3.82 -14.74
C ALA A 199 -0.42 -3.56 -14.19
N VAL A 200 -0.70 -2.32 -13.79
CA VAL A 200 -2.02 -1.89 -13.31
C VAL A 200 -3.08 -2.03 -14.39
N ASN A 201 -2.83 -1.53 -15.60
CA ASN A 201 -3.79 -1.57 -16.71
C ASN A 201 -4.10 -3.00 -17.21
N ARG A 202 -3.15 -3.94 -17.06
CA ARG A 202 -3.33 -5.35 -17.45
C ARG A 202 -3.93 -6.20 -16.33
N ALA A 203 -3.98 -5.68 -15.10
CA ALA A 203 -4.51 -6.42 -13.97
C ALA A 203 -6.04 -6.54 -14.09
N PRO A 204 -6.62 -7.73 -13.84
CA PRO A 204 -8.07 -7.89 -13.78
C PRO A 204 -8.67 -7.28 -12.51
N ARG A 205 -7.83 -7.03 -11.50
CA ARG A 205 -8.21 -6.41 -10.24
C ARG A 205 -7.01 -5.71 -9.61
N VAL A 206 -7.17 -4.48 -9.17
CA VAL A 206 -6.14 -3.64 -8.55
C VAL A 206 -6.49 -3.40 -7.08
N ILE A 207 -5.63 -3.86 -6.17
CA ILE A 207 -5.76 -3.59 -4.73
C ILE A 207 -4.67 -2.61 -4.33
N ALA A 208 -5.05 -1.39 -3.96
CA ALA A 208 -4.12 -0.39 -3.47
C ALA A 208 -3.71 -0.71 -2.03
N VAL A 209 -2.42 -0.60 -1.72
CA VAL A 209 -1.88 -0.73 -0.37
C VAL A 209 -1.62 0.66 0.19
N GLY A 210 -2.61 1.21 0.89
CA GLY A 210 -2.59 2.55 1.45
C GLY A 210 -3.41 3.55 0.63
N THR A 211 -3.95 4.52 1.34
CA THR A 211 -4.80 5.59 0.81
C THR A 211 -4.08 6.53 -0.13
N THR A 212 -2.80 6.83 0.13
CA THR A 212 -1.95 7.63 -0.77
C THR A 212 -1.78 6.95 -2.13
N VAL A 213 -1.66 5.61 -2.16
CA VAL A 213 -1.58 4.86 -3.42
C VAL A 213 -2.86 5.02 -4.23
N VAL A 214 -4.03 5.02 -3.57
CA VAL A 214 -5.31 5.29 -4.26
C VAL A 214 -5.30 6.68 -4.90
N ARG A 215 -4.92 7.72 -4.16
CA ARG A 215 -4.88 9.10 -4.69
C ARG A 215 -3.94 9.20 -5.88
N ALA A 216 -2.75 8.62 -5.79
CA ALA A 216 -1.76 8.61 -6.87
C ALA A 216 -2.30 7.91 -8.13
N LEU A 217 -2.83 6.70 -8.01
CA LEU A 217 -3.35 5.93 -9.15
C LEU A 217 -4.58 6.60 -9.78
N GLU A 218 -5.52 7.11 -8.98
CA GLU A 218 -6.71 7.80 -9.48
C GLU A 218 -6.38 9.17 -10.08
N THR A 219 -5.25 9.78 -9.69
CA THR A 219 -4.71 11.01 -10.33
C THR A 219 -4.04 10.70 -11.66
N ALA A 220 -3.30 9.58 -11.73
CA ALA A 220 -2.65 9.11 -12.96
C ALA A 220 -3.62 8.51 -13.98
N ALA A 221 -4.88 8.30 -13.59
CA ALA A 221 -5.91 7.70 -14.43
C ALA A 221 -6.57 8.69 -15.38
N GLY A 222 -6.67 8.31 -16.65
CA GLY A 222 -7.52 8.96 -17.63
C GLY A 222 -9.01 8.72 -17.37
N ARG A 223 -9.87 9.40 -18.15
CA ARG A 223 -11.34 9.20 -18.09
C ARG A 223 -11.77 7.80 -18.54
N ASP A 224 -10.92 7.14 -19.30
CA ASP A 224 -11.04 5.76 -19.78
C ASP A 224 -10.61 4.72 -18.74
N GLY A 225 -10.15 5.15 -17.56
CA GLY A 225 -9.67 4.26 -16.50
C GLY A 225 -8.28 3.68 -16.78
N GLN A 226 -7.56 4.19 -17.79
CA GLN A 226 -6.18 3.78 -18.04
C GLN A 226 -5.21 4.66 -17.25
N VAL A 227 -4.29 4.04 -16.53
CA VAL A 227 -3.18 4.70 -15.85
C VAL A 227 -2.08 5.02 -16.84
N SER A 228 -1.59 6.26 -16.83
CA SER A 228 -0.42 6.67 -17.61
C SER A 228 0.83 6.73 -16.72
N ALA A 229 1.99 6.50 -17.32
CA ALA A 229 3.26 6.83 -16.67
C ALA A 229 3.33 8.35 -16.47
N THR A 230 3.38 8.80 -15.22
CA THR A 230 3.38 10.22 -14.88
C THR A 230 3.94 10.41 -13.49
N GLU A 231 4.49 11.60 -13.27
CA GLU A 231 4.91 12.08 -11.96
C GLU A 231 4.30 13.45 -11.68
N GLY A 232 4.19 13.81 -10.42
CA GLY A 232 3.73 15.13 -10.01
C GLY A 232 3.04 15.14 -8.66
N TRP A 233 2.38 16.26 -8.39
CA TRP A 233 1.66 16.47 -7.13
C TRP A 233 0.20 16.07 -7.29
N THR A 234 -0.33 15.31 -6.33
CA THR A 234 -1.76 15.08 -6.20
C THR A 234 -2.34 15.86 -5.03
N ARG A 235 -3.52 16.42 -5.26
CA ARG A 235 -4.43 16.97 -4.23
C ARG A 235 -5.81 16.32 -4.33
N LEU A 236 -5.89 15.15 -5.00
CA LEU A 236 -7.15 14.48 -5.28
C LEU A 236 -7.84 14.11 -3.97
N ARG A 237 -9.02 14.67 -3.72
CA ARG A 237 -9.91 14.27 -2.63
C ARG A 237 -10.90 13.25 -3.15
N LEU A 238 -10.95 12.10 -2.49
CA LEU A 238 -11.93 11.06 -2.70
C LEU A 238 -12.86 11.04 -1.49
N GLU A 239 -14.15 11.02 -1.76
CA GLU A 239 -15.24 11.07 -0.78
C GLU A 239 -16.43 10.23 -1.25
N ALA A 240 -17.53 10.23 -0.50
CA ALA A 240 -18.74 9.49 -0.85
C ALA A 240 -19.21 9.82 -2.28
N GLY A 241 -19.35 8.79 -3.12
CA GLY A 241 -19.77 8.93 -4.52
C GLY A 241 -18.67 9.33 -5.50
N SER A 242 -17.43 9.52 -5.04
CA SER A 242 -16.29 9.69 -5.94
C SER A 242 -16.09 8.44 -6.80
N PRO A 243 -15.92 8.56 -8.14
CA PRO A 243 -15.69 7.40 -8.98
C PRO A 243 -14.27 6.86 -8.76
N LEU A 244 -14.18 5.58 -8.44
CA LEU A 244 -12.93 4.81 -8.48
C LEU A 244 -12.81 4.21 -9.88
N ARG A 245 -11.80 4.65 -10.65
CA ARG A 245 -11.62 4.22 -12.04
C ARG A 245 -10.65 3.06 -12.17
N VAL A 246 -9.68 2.99 -11.26
CA VAL A 246 -8.54 2.07 -11.34
C VAL A 246 -8.56 1.12 -10.17
N VAL A 247 -8.80 1.64 -8.96
CA VAL A 247 -8.62 0.86 -7.73
C VAL A 247 -9.90 0.13 -7.38
N ASP A 248 -9.85 -1.20 -7.46
CA ASP A 248 -10.96 -2.06 -7.06
C ASP A 248 -11.04 -2.24 -5.55
N GLY A 249 -9.91 -2.34 -4.85
CA GLY A 249 -9.92 -2.55 -3.41
C GLY A 249 -8.78 -1.85 -2.69
N LEU A 250 -8.88 -1.78 -1.37
CA LEU A 250 -7.97 -1.01 -0.53
C LEU A 250 -7.55 -1.83 0.68
N LEU A 251 -6.24 -1.96 0.88
CA LEU A 251 -5.65 -2.39 2.15
C LEU A 251 -5.16 -1.15 2.90
N THR A 252 -5.65 -0.94 4.11
CA THR A 252 -5.39 0.27 4.90
C THR A 252 -5.41 -0.01 6.41
N GLY A 253 -4.92 0.92 7.23
CA GLY A 253 -5.20 0.94 8.67
C GLY A 253 -6.58 1.51 9.00
N PHE A 254 -6.89 1.59 10.30
CA PHE A 254 -8.07 2.30 10.82
C PHE A 254 -7.75 3.77 11.09
N HIS A 255 -8.55 4.65 10.50
CA HIS A 255 -8.40 6.10 10.54
C HIS A 255 -9.46 6.77 11.39
N GLU A 256 -9.12 7.87 12.04
CA GLU A 256 -10.07 8.69 12.78
C GLU A 256 -11.11 9.32 11.83
N PRO A 257 -12.39 9.43 12.24
CA PRO A 257 -13.46 10.00 11.40
C PRO A 257 -13.18 11.41 10.86
N GLN A 258 -12.31 12.17 11.52
CA GLN A 258 -11.90 13.52 11.16
C GLN A 258 -10.81 13.56 10.08
N ALA A 259 -10.12 12.45 9.83
CA ALA A 259 -9.01 12.39 8.89
C ALA A 259 -9.50 12.27 7.44
N SER A 260 -8.83 12.94 6.49
CA SER A 260 -9.19 12.84 5.06
C SER A 260 -9.02 11.43 4.47
N HIS A 261 -8.23 10.57 5.13
CA HIS A 261 -8.14 9.15 4.83
C HIS A 261 -9.44 8.40 5.11
N PHE A 262 -10.20 8.83 6.12
CA PHE A 262 -11.50 8.28 6.44
C PHE A 262 -12.54 8.63 5.37
N ASP A 263 -12.54 9.87 4.88
CA ASP A 263 -13.40 10.30 3.78
C ASP A 263 -13.18 9.45 2.52
N LEU A 264 -11.93 9.12 2.22
CA LEU A 264 -11.59 8.24 1.10
C LEU A 264 -12.23 6.85 1.24
N LEU A 265 -12.37 6.32 2.47
CA LEU A 265 -13.06 5.04 2.67
C LEU A 265 -14.51 5.08 2.22
N ARG A 266 -15.17 6.26 2.25
CA ARG A 266 -16.54 6.45 1.76
C ARG A 266 -16.66 6.35 0.24
N ALA A 267 -15.56 6.49 -0.51
CA ALA A 267 -15.54 6.17 -1.94
C ALA A 267 -15.65 4.65 -2.18
N PHE A 268 -15.21 3.83 -1.22
CA PHE A 268 -15.31 2.38 -1.31
C PHE A 268 -16.58 1.84 -0.63
N LEU A 269 -16.94 2.36 0.54
CA LEU A 269 -17.98 1.83 1.42
C LEU A 269 -19.14 2.83 1.56
N HIS A 270 -20.36 2.35 1.36
CA HIS A 270 -21.54 3.11 1.75
C HIS A 270 -21.65 3.19 3.28
N GLU A 271 -22.26 4.28 3.76
CA GLU A 271 -22.20 4.68 5.18
C GLU A 271 -22.64 3.58 6.17
N PRO A 272 -23.77 2.85 5.99
CA PRO A 272 -24.14 1.74 6.86
C PRO A 272 -23.08 0.66 7.07
N LEU A 273 -22.37 0.25 6.01
CA LEU A 273 -21.35 -0.79 6.10
C LEU A 273 -20.06 -0.27 6.74
N LEU A 274 -19.68 0.98 6.44
CA LEU A 274 -18.54 1.64 7.08
C LEU A 274 -18.75 1.79 8.59
N GLU A 275 -19.94 2.27 8.99
CA GLU A 275 -20.34 2.41 10.39
C GLU A 275 -20.32 1.07 11.13
N ARG A 276 -20.87 0.03 10.50
CA ARG A 276 -20.87 -1.32 11.07
C ARG A 276 -19.45 -1.88 11.22
N ALA A 277 -18.60 -1.75 10.20
CA ALA A 277 -17.21 -2.21 10.23
C ALA A 277 -16.40 -1.54 11.35
N TYR A 278 -16.52 -0.23 11.50
CA TYR A 278 -15.83 0.51 12.57
C TYR A 278 -16.36 0.15 13.96
N ARG A 279 -17.67 -0.01 14.14
CA ARG A 279 -18.23 -0.49 15.41
C ARG A 279 -17.73 -1.88 15.77
N GLU A 280 -17.74 -2.80 14.82
CA GLU A 280 -17.25 -4.15 15.01
C GLU A 280 -15.74 -4.16 15.31
N ALA A 281 -14.97 -3.28 14.66
CA ALA A 281 -13.55 -3.10 14.94
C ALA A 281 -13.32 -2.63 16.38
N MET A 282 -14.07 -1.64 16.86
CA MET A 282 -13.99 -1.14 18.23
C MET A 282 -14.40 -2.19 19.25
N THR A 283 -15.55 -2.86 19.04
CA THR A 283 -16.03 -3.94 19.91
C THR A 283 -15.04 -5.09 19.98
N ALA A 284 -14.49 -5.48 18.84
CA ALA A 284 -13.48 -6.53 18.77
C ALA A 284 -12.09 -6.04 19.18
N ARG A 285 -11.91 -4.77 19.58
CA ARG A 285 -10.65 -4.14 20.02
C ARG A 285 -9.51 -4.22 18.98
N TYR A 286 -9.81 -3.88 17.73
CA TYR A 286 -8.77 -3.62 16.73
C TYR A 286 -7.92 -2.44 17.15
N LEU A 287 -6.61 -2.56 16.94
CA LEU A 287 -5.68 -1.46 17.15
C LEU A 287 -5.67 -0.55 15.94
N TRP A 288 -5.61 0.76 16.15
CA TRP A 288 -5.60 1.76 15.07
C TRP A 288 -4.30 2.57 15.05
N HIS A 289 -4.18 3.50 14.10
CA HIS A 289 -2.98 4.29 13.79
C HIS A 289 -1.89 3.50 13.03
N GLU A 290 -0.74 4.13 12.78
CA GLU A 290 0.35 3.67 11.91
C GLU A 290 0.93 2.26 12.23
N PHE A 291 0.77 1.78 13.47
CA PHE A 291 1.25 0.48 13.95
C PHE A 291 0.13 -0.52 14.29
N GLY A 292 -1.10 -0.14 13.94
CA GLY A 292 -2.31 -0.86 14.27
C GLY A 292 -2.53 -2.11 13.42
N ASP A 293 -3.76 -2.58 13.49
CA ASP A 293 -4.28 -3.64 12.65
C ASP A 293 -4.76 -3.09 11.30
N LEU A 294 -5.05 -3.99 10.36
CA LEU A 294 -5.37 -3.63 8.98
C LEU A 294 -6.83 -3.96 8.63
N CYS A 295 -7.32 -3.26 7.62
CA CYS A 295 -8.61 -3.44 6.97
C CYS A 295 -8.39 -3.61 5.47
N LEU A 296 -8.91 -4.71 4.90
CA LEU A 296 -8.98 -4.97 3.48
C LEU A 296 -10.42 -4.76 3.00
N ILE A 297 -10.61 -3.85 2.06
CA ILE A 297 -11.89 -3.57 1.41
C ILE A 297 -11.86 -4.16 0.00
N LEU A 298 -12.82 -5.04 -0.30
CA LEU A 298 -12.99 -5.73 -1.59
C LEU A 298 -14.31 -5.35 -2.26
#